data_AF-A0A8B8B6L2-F1
#
_entry.id   AF-A0A8B8B6L2-F1
#
_cell.length_a   1.000
_cell.length_b   1.000
_cell.length_c   1.000
_cell.angle_alpha   90.00
_cell.angle_beta   90.00
_cell.angle_gamma   90.00
#
_symmetry.space_group_name_H-M   'P 1'
#
loop_
_entity.id
_entity.type
_entity.pdbx_description
1 polymer ?
#
loop_
_entity_poly.entity_id
_entity_poly.type
_entity_poly.pdbx_seq_one_letter_code
_entity_poly.pdbx_strand_id
1 'polypeptide(L)'
;MGQTLQKFTGRPRFFKKEEYLLRYAWDTLQSKEVNKIIIVGETVHKEYYTPLVIACMHRDLTLVKDLIKEGADVNLCPPANEFASEDGVPPLYYATAGQDGEIVSLLLNADHVSP
;
A
#
# COMPACT_ATOMS: atom_id res chain seq x y z
N MET A 1 -28.21 3.12 6.35
CA MET A 1 -27.01 3.86 5.89
C MET A 1 -25.82 3.38 6.71
N GLY A 2 -25.30 2.19 6.39
CA GLY A 2 -24.11 1.62 7.01
C GLY A 2 -23.20 1.16 5.89
N GLN A 3 -21.97 1.65 5.88
CA GLN A 3 -20.99 1.44 4.82
C GLN A 3 -20.80 -0.05 4.54
N THR A 4 -20.85 -0.39 3.26
CA THR A 4 -20.61 -1.72 2.71
C THR A 4 -19.19 -2.16 3.03
N LEU A 5 -19.01 -2.84 4.17
CA LEU A 5 -17.91 -3.77 4.36
C LEU A 5 -18.06 -4.82 3.26
N GLN A 6 -17.28 -4.69 2.18
CA GLN A 6 -17.10 -5.78 1.22
C GLN A 6 -16.35 -6.91 1.94
N LYS A 7 -17.14 -7.74 2.61
CA LYS A 7 -16.75 -9.07 3.05
C LYS A 7 -16.57 -9.92 1.80
N PHE A 8 -15.38 -9.94 1.24
CA PHE A 8 -15.00 -10.97 0.28
C PHE A 8 -14.62 -12.25 1.04
N THR A 9 -15.65 -12.92 1.58
CA THR A 9 -15.58 -14.26 2.17
C THR A 9 -15.50 -15.30 1.06
N GLY A 10 -14.38 -15.33 0.33
CA GLY A 10 -14.13 -16.32 -0.69
C GLY A 10 -12.63 -16.52 -0.87
N ARG A 11 -12.08 -17.57 -0.24
CA ARG A 11 -10.68 -17.97 -0.41
C ARG A 11 -10.38 -18.17 -1.91
N PRO A 12 -9.43 -17.46 -2.53
CA PRO A 12 -8.83 -17.94 -3.75
C PRO A 12 -7.80 -19.01 -3.38
N ARG A 13 -7.99 -20.18 -3.98
CA ARG A 13 -7.24 -21.42 -3.75
C ARG A 13 -5.79 -21.19 -4.22
N PHE A 14 -4.85 -21.04 -3.28
CA PHE A 14 -3.41 -20.85 -3.48
C PHE A 14 -2.99 -19.60 -4.30
N PHE A 15 -3.04 -18.41 -3.69
CA PHE A 15 -2.22 -17.28 -4.14
C PHE A 15 -1.19 -16.96 -3.06
N LYS A 16 0.05 -16.67 -3.44
CA LYS A 16 1.06 -16.23 -2.47
C LYS A 16 0.64 -14.89 -1.88
N LYS A 17 1.07 -14.59 -0.65
CA LYS A 17 0.62 -13.41 0.10
C LYS A 17 0.85 -12.12 -0.71
N GLU A 18 1.93 -12.11 -1.47
CA GLU A 18 2.37 -10.99 -2.28
C GLU A 18 1.42 -10.74 -3.49
N GLU A 19 0.90 -11.79 -4.12
CA GLU A 19 0.08 -11.64 -5.34
C GLU A 19 -1.29 -11.00 -5.07
N TYR A 20 -1.90 -11.31 -3.93
CA TYR A 20 -3.19 -10.72 -3.57
C TYR A 20 -3.04 -9.24 -3.18
N LEU A 21 -1.94 -8.85 -2.52
CA LEU A 21 -1.69 -7.46 -2.10
C LEU A 21 -1.62 -6.55 -3.33
N LEU A 22 -0.83 -6.95 -4.32
CA LEU A 22 -0.67 -6.19 -5.56
C LEU A 22 -2.00 -6.03 -6.29
N ARG A 23 -2.85 -7.07 -6.31
CA ARG A 23 -4.21 -7.02 -6.88
C ARG A 23 -5.07 -5.94 -6.20
N TYR A 24 -5.03 -5.85 -4.86
CA TYR A 24 -5.77 -4.81 -4.13
C TYR A 24 -5.24 -3.40 -4.42
N ALA A 25 -3.93 -3.22 -4.52
CA ALA A 25 -3.36 -1.93 -4.87
C ALA A 25 -3.84 -1.45 -6.27
N TRP A 26 -3.87 -2.35 -7.24
CA TRP A 26 -4.46 -2.05 -8.56
C TRP A 26 -5.96 -1.73 -8.50
N ASP A 27 -6.73 -2.42 -7.66
CA ASP A 27 -8.16 -2.15 -7.47
C ASP A 27 -8.40 -0.76 -6.85
N THR A 28 -7.59 -0.37 -5.87
CA THR A 28 -7.66 0.97 -5.26
C THR A 28 -7.30 2.08 -6.23
N LEU A 29 -6.34 1.83 -7.14
CA LEU A 29 -6.00 2.77 -8.21
C LEU A 29 -7.20 2.99 -9.14
N GLN A 30 -7.88 1.91 -9.57
CA GLN A 30 -9.06 2.00 -10.43
C GLN A 30 -10.26 2.67 -9.73
N SER A 31 -10.41 2.41 -8.43
CA SER A 31 -11.50 2.98 -7.61
C SER A 31 -11.19 4.39 -7.09
N LYS A 32 -10.00 4.94 -7.38
CA LYS A 32 -9.49 6.23 -6.86
C LYS A 32 -9.44 6.31 -5.33
N GLU A 33 -9.37 5.16 -4.67
CA GLU A 33 -9.24 5.03 -3.21
C GLU A 33 -7.76 4.82 -2.83
N VAL A 34 -6.84 5.58 -3.43
CA VAL A 34 -5.38 5.34 -3.34
C VAL A 34 -4.77 5.50 -1.94
N ASN A 35 -5.49 6.14 -1.02
CA ASN A 35 -5.10 6.31 0.39
C ASN A 35 -5.82 5.35 1.35
N LYS A 36 -6.56 4.38 0.83
CA LYS A 36 -7.31 3.43 1.65
C LYS A 36 -6.36 2.44 2.31
N ILE A 37 -6.48 2.29 3.61
CA ILE A 37 -5.73 1.27 4.35
C ILE A 37 -6.35 -0.10 4.05
N ILE A 38 -5.55 -0.95 3.42
CA ILE A 38 -5.86 -2.34 3.12
C ILE A 38 -5.54 -3.15 4.38
N ILE A 39 -6.56 -3.81 4.93
CA ILE A 39 -6.43 -4.66 6.11
C ILE A 39 -6.36 -6.12 5.66
N VAL A 40 -5.32 -6.82 6.08
CA VAL A 40 -5.13 -8.24 5.76
C VAL A 40 -4.99 -9.05 7.04
N GLY A 41 -5.49 -10.29 7.02
CA GLY A 41 -5.40 -11.23 8.13
C GLY A 41 -6.76 -11.51 8.78
N GLU A 42 -6.91 -12.73 9.30
CA GLU A 42 -8.13 -13.17 9.98
C GLU A 42 -7.89 -13.24 11.50
N THR A 43 -8.66 -12.45 12.24
CA THR A 43 -8.89 -12.51 13.71
C THR A 43 -7.80 -12.00 14.66
N VAL A 44 -6.56 -12.50 14.66
CA VAL A 44 -5.56 -12.18 15.73
C VAL A 44 -4.30 -11.46 15.26
N HIS A 45 -3.96 -11.52 13.97
CA HIS A 45 -2.84 -10.78 13.38
C HIS A 45 -3.38 -9.99 12.19
N LYS A 46 -3.80 -8.75 12.44
CA LYS A 46 -4.20 -7.82 11.38
C LYS A 46 -2.97 -7.04 10.94
N GLU A 47 -2.72 -7.10 9.65
CA GLU A 47 -1.71 -6.29 8.99
C GLU A 47 -2.41 -5.21 8.17
N TYR A 48 -1.79 -4.05 8.14
CA TYR A 48 -2.30 -2.86 7.51
C TYR A 48 -1.27 -2.41 6.49
N TYR A 49 -1.75 -2.15 5.28
CA TYR A 49 -0.95 -1.70 4.16
C TYR A 49 -1.63 -0.56 3.44
N THR A 50 -0.86 0.33 2.83
CA THR A 50 -1.38 1.28 1.85
C THR A 50 -1.05 0.77 0.44
N PRO A 51 -1.83 1.13 -0.58
CA PRO A 51 -1.54 0.79 -1.97
C PRO A 51 -0.11 1.17 -2.37
N LEU A 52 0.35 2.32 -1.87
CA LEU A 52 1.70 2.82 -2.10
C LEU A 52 2.77 1.96 -1.41
N VAL A 53 2.56 1.55 -0.15
CA VAL A 53 3.45 0.60 0.54
C VAL A 53 3.55 -0.71 -0.23
N ILE A 54 2.42 -1.25 -0.71
CA ILE A 54 2.40 -2.48 -1.51
C ILE A 54 3.22 -2.32 -2.79
N ALA A 55 3.02 -1.22 -3.52
CA ALA A 55 3.77 -0.93 -4.73
C ALA A 55 5.29 -0.82 -4.46
N CYS A 56 5.68 -0.22 -3.32
CA CYS A 56 7.08 -0.14 -2.90
C CYS A 56 7.66 -1.51 -2.54
N MET A 57 6.94 -2.33 -1.78
CA MET A 57 7.36 -3.70 -1.42
C MET A 57 7.56 -4.58 -2.66
N HIS A 58 6.71 -4.40 -3.67
CA HIS A 58 6.78 -5.12 -4.94
C HIS A 58 7.75 -4.52 -5.96
N ARG A 59 8.35 -3.37 -5.65
CA ARG A 59 9.25 -2.64 -6.56
C ARG A 59 8.57 -2.28 -7.88
N ASP A 60 7.26 -2.05 -7.84
CA ASP A 60 6.46 -1.73 -9.02
C ASP A 60 6.49 -0.21 -9.27
N LEU A 61 7.51 0.23 -10.01
CA LEU A 61 7.71 1.63 -10.36
C LEU A 61 6.51 2.25 -11.08
N THR A 62 5.81 1.46 -11.91
CA THR A 62 4.67 1.94 -12.70
C THR A 62 3.50 2.23 -11.76
N LEU A 63 3.18 1.27 -10.90
CA LEU A 63 2.12 1.41 -9.91
C LEU A 63 2.41 2.56 -8.93
N VAL A 64 3.67 2.73 -8.48
CA VAL A 64 4.07 3.87 -7.64
C VAL A 64 3.77 5.20 -8.34
N LYS A 65 4.17 5.35 -9.61
CA LYS A 65 3.93 6.58 -10.38
C LYS A 65 2.45 6.88 -10.53
N ASP A 66 1.65 5.85 -10.82
CA ASP A 66 0.21 6.02 -11.03
C ASP A 66 -0.52 6.34 -9.73
N LEU A 67 -0.15 5.70 -8.62
CA LEU A 67 -0.68 6.02 -7.29
C LEU A 67 -0.37 7.47 -6.89
N ILE A 68 0.88 7.92 -7.05
CA ILE A 68 1.27 9.31 -6.75
C ILE A 68 0.49 10.30 -7.62
N LYS A 69 0.33 10.02 -8.92
CA LYS A 69 -0.46 10.86 -9.83
C LYS A 69 -1.93 10.99 -9.42
N GLU A 70 -2.52 9.91 -8.90
CA GLU A 70 -3.89 9.91 -8.39
C GLU A 70 -4.01 10.50 -6.97
N GLY A 71 -2.93 11.04 -6.41
CA GLY A 71 -2.94 11.74 -5.11
C GLY A 71 -2.72 10.81 -3.90
N ALA A 72 -1.98 9.71 -4.10
CA ALA A 72 -1.53 8.90 -2.97
C ALA A 72 -0.62 9.73 -2.05
N ASP A 73 -0.95 9.73 -0.77
CA ASP A 73 -0.18 10.35 0.28
C ASP A 73 1.08 9.51 0.52
N VAL A 74 2.22 10.08 0.13
CA VAL A 74 3.55 9.46 0.24
C VAL A 74 4.04 9.30 1.67
N ASN A 75 3.38 9.98 2.62
CA ASN A 75 3.67 9.95 4.05
C ASN A 75 2.64 9.13 4.85
N LEU A 76 1.67 8.48 4.19
CA LEU A 76 0.64 7.70 4.88
C LEU A 76 1.21 6.40 5.47
N CYS A 77 1.42 6.41 6.78
CA CYS A 77 1.89 5.27 7.55
C CYS A 77 0.74 4.32 7.91
N PRO A 78 0.76 3.05 7.46
CA PRO A 78 -0.17 2.05 7.98
C PRO A 78 0.19 1.70 9.44
N PRO A 79 -0.79 1.49 10.33
CA PRO A 79 -0.59 1.43 11.79
C PRO A 79 0.17 0.18 12.28
N ALA A 80 0.07 -0.96 11.61
CA ALA A 80 0.81 -2.16 12.01
C ALA A 80 0.92 -3.13 10.84
N ASN A 81 2.05 -3.80 10.66
CA ASN A 81 2.18 -4.96 9.78
C ASN A 81 3.41 -5.77 10.21
N GLU A 82 3.75 -6.84 9.49
CA GLU A 82 4.94 -7.66 9.78
C GLU A 82 6.24 -6.85 9.97
N PHE A 83 6.33 -5.65 9.38
CA PHE A 83 7.52 -4.80 9.42
C PHE A 83 7.34 -3.50 10.24
N ALA A 84 6.13 -3.22 10.73
CA ALA A 84 5.78 -1.96 11.39
C ALA A 84 5.14 -2.22 12.76
N SER A 85 5.72 -1.63 13.80
CA SER A 85 5.11 -1.53 15.13
C SER A 85 3.90 -0.59 15.13
N GLU A 86 3.22 -0.44 16.26
CA GLU A 86 1.95 0.29 16.39
C GLU A 86 2.00 1.77 15.92
N ASP A 87 3.19 2.36 15.83
CA ASP A 87 3.41 3.71 15.31
C ASP A 87 3.34 3.81 13.77
N GLY A 88 3.31 2.66 13.09
CA GLY A 88 3.42 2.57 11.64
C GLY A 88 4.79 2.97 11.11
N VAL A 89 5.04 2.69 9.84
CA VAL A 89 6.26 3.16 9.16
C VAL A 89 5.92 3.75 7.79
N PRO A 90 6.63 4.80 7.36
CA PRO A 90 6.30 5.49 6.12
C PRO A 90 6.61 4.64 4.88
N PRO A 91 5.90 4.86 3.76
CA PRO A 91 6.17 4.19 2.48
C PRO A 91 7.64 4.24 2.04
N LEU A 92 8.32 5.36 2.32
CA LEU A 92 9.75 5.53 2.02
C LEU A 92 10.64 4.46 2.66
N TYR A 93 10.33 4.02 3.89
CA TYR A 93 11.07 2.97 4.58
C TYR A 93 11.11 1.68 3.74
N TYR A 94 9.96 1.26 3.21
CA TYR A 94 9.85 0.06 2.37
C TYR A 94 10.61 0.20 1.04
N ALA A 95 10.55 1.38 0.41
CA ALA A 95 11.32 1.64 -0.81
C ALA A 95 12.84 1.53 -0.58
N THR A 96 13.32 2.01 0.57
CA THR A 96 14.75 1.91 0.94
C THR A 96 15.16 0.47 1.28
N ALA A 97 14.31 -0.30 1.94
CA ALA A 97 14.53 -1.72 2.22
C ALA A 97 14.62 -2.55 0.92
N GLY A 98 13.93 -2.11 -0.14
CA GLY A 98 14.04 -2.66 -1.48
C GLY A 98 15.34 -2.33 -2.22
N GLN A 99 16.17 -1.40 -1.75
CA GLN A 99 17.32 -0.86 -2.50
C GLN A 99 16.95 -0.25 -3.87
N ASP A 100 15.70 0.16 -4.07
CA ASP A 100 15.24 0.76 -5.32
C ASP A 100 15.38 2.28 -5.30
N GLY A 101 16.57 2.75 -5.70
CA GLY A 101 16.91 4.18 -5.74
C GLY A 101 15.95 5.02 -6.59
N GLU A 102 15.34 4.45 -7.63
CA GLU A 102 14.33 5.15 -8.45
C GLU A 102 13.03 5.40 -7.68
N ILE A 103 12.50 4.40 -6.97
CA ILE A 103 11.27 4.55 -6.17
C ILE A 103 11.52 5.52 -5.02
N VAL A 104 12.67 5.41 -4.35
CA VAL A 104 13.09 6.36 -3.31
C VAL A 104 13.14 7.79 -3.85
N SER A 105 13.74 7.98 -5.03
CA SER A 105 13.81 9.31 -5.66
C SER A 105 12.42 9.84 -6.01
N LEU A 106 11.50 9.00 -6.48
CA LEU A 106 10.13 9.42 -6.78
C LEU A 106 9.36 9.85 -5.53
N LEU A 107 9.44 9.07 -4.45
CA LEU A 107 8.76 9.39 -3.19
C LEU A 107 9.30 10.68 -2.57
N LEU A 108 10.63 10.88 -2.58
CA LEU A 108 11.24 12.12 -2.10
C LEU A 108 10.77 13.31 -2.95
N ASN A 109 10.85 13.20 -4.27
CA ASN A 109 10.39 14.28 -5.14
C ASN A 109 8.89 14.58 -5.00
N ALA A 110 8.07 13.58 -4.68
CA ALA A 110 6.63 13.77 -4.48
C ALA A 110 6.29 14.55 -3.20
N ASP A 111 7.08 14.39 -2.13
CA ASP A 111 6.93 15.15 -0.88
C ASP A 111 7.13 16.67 -1.08
N HIS A 112 8.05 17.04 -1.98
CA HIS A 112 8.38 18.43 -2.29
C HIS A 112 7.35 19.15 -3.19
N VAL A 113 6.33 18.44 -3.69
CA VAL A 113 5.32 18.96 -4.63
C VAL A 113 4.00 19.23 -3.90
N SER A 114 4.08 19.68 -2.66
CA SER A 114 2.94 20.31 -1.97
C SER A 114 3.09 21.85 -2.08
N PRO A 115 2.36 22.53 -2.99
CA PRO A 115 2.33 23.99 -3.07
C PRO A 115 1.63 24.65 -1.87
#